data_AF-A0AAV4DGA8-F1
#
_entry.id   AF-A0AAV4DGA8-F1
#
_cell.length_a   1.000
_cell.length_b   1.000
_cell.length_c   1.000
_cell.angle_alpha   90.00
_cell.angle_beta   90.00
_cell.angle_gamma   90.00
#
_symmetry.space_group_name_H-M   'P 1'
#
loop_
_entity.id
_entity.type
_entity.pdbx_description
1 polymer ?
#
loop_
_entity_poly.entity_id
_entity_poly.type
_entity_poly.pdbx_seq_one_letter_code
_entity_poly.pdbx_strand_id
1 'polypeptide(L)'
;MHSKVERNITNDIFIPHDYCHTMNSRGETLSLLKQLFHQDFKKLNAQTISSIRPGKKVGDATVHDHKALKYLPDGTVLFKVSFDDDTRDVRKETGKGA
;
A
#
# COMPACT_ATOMS: atom_id res chain seq x y z
N MET A 1 13.72 -6.59 -11.72
CA MET A 1 13.67 -7.49 -12.90
C MET A 1 12.51 -8.48 -12.73
N HIS A 2 11.26 -7.99 -12.72
CA HIS A 2 10.06 -8.85 -12.67
C HIS A 2 9.70 -9.43 -14.06
N SER A 3 10.13 -8.75 -15.14
CA SER A 3 9.82 -9.11 -16.52
C SER A 3 10.45 -10.39 -17.06
N LYS A 4 11.47 -10.99 -16.39
CA LYS A 4 12.00 -12.30 -16.78
C LYS A 4 11.24 -13.46 -16.11
N VAL A 5 10.56 -13.18 -15.01
CA VAL A 5 9.77 -14.17 -14.26
C VAL A 5 8.50 -14.51 -15.03
N GLU A 6 7.82 -13.49 -15.55
CA GLU A 6 6.57 -13.61 -16.31
C GLU A 6 6.73 -14.34 -17.65
N ARG A 7 7.95 -14.38 -18.22
CA ARG A 7 8.21 -15.01 -19.53
C ARG A 7 8.23 -16.54 -19.51
N ASN A 8 8.45 -17.15 -18.34
CA ASN A 8 8.58 -18.61 -18.19
C ASN A 8 7.46 -19.22 -17.33
N ILE A 9 6.41 -18.45 -17.01
CA ILE A 9 5.20 -18.96 -16.39
C ILE A 9 4.32 -19.48 -17.54
N THR A 10 4.53 -20.75 -17.90
CA THR A 10 3.71 -21.45 -18.92
C THR A 10 2.45 -22.07 -18.31
N ASN A 11 2.41 -22.21 -16.98
CA ASN A 11 1.29 -22.80 -16.25
C ASN A 11 0.40 -21.69 -15.69
N ASP A 12 -0.90 -21.88 -15.83
CA ASP A 12 -1.89 -20.93 -15.37
C ASP A 12 -1.85 -20.75 -13.83
N ILE A 13 -1.40 -19.58 -13.39
CA ILE A 13 -1.44 -19.19 -11.97
C ILE A 13 -2.83 -18.63 -11.70
N PHE A 14 -3.73 -19.47 -11.20
CA PHE A 14 -5.11 -19.06 -10.93
C PHE A 14 -5.31 -18.59 -9.49
N ILE A 15 -4.50 -19.11 -8.55
CA ILE A 15 -4.57 -18.72 -7.14
C ILE A 15 -3.18 -18.41 -6.55
N PRO A 16 -3.11 -17.57 -5.50
CA PRO A 16 -1.84 -17.19 -4.87
C PRO A 16 -0.98 -18.38 -4.40
N HIS A 17 -1.63 -19.50 -4.07
CA HIS A 17 -0.95 -20.74 -3.69
C HIS A 17 -0.12 -21.33 -4.85
N ASP A 18 -0.65 -21.30 -6.07
CA ASP A 18 0.03 -21.83 -7.26
C ASP A 18 1.31 -21.04 -7.54
N TYR A 19 1.26 -19.71 -7.34
CA TYR A 19 2.43 -18.86 -7.45
C TYR A 19 3.54 -19.28 -6.48
N CYS A 20 3.20 -19.47 -5.20
CA CYS A 20 4.16 -19.91 -4.18
C CYS A 20 4.75 -21.29 -4.49
N HIS A 21 3.92 -22.24 -4.94
CA HIS A 21 4.38 -23.59 -5.30
C HIS A 21 5.33 -23.57 -6.50
N THR A 22 5.00 -22.81 -7.54
CA THR A 22 5.80 -22.68 -8.77
C THR A 22 7.15 -22.00 -8.49
N MET A 23 7.19 -21.09 -7.51
CA MET A 23 8.44 -20.48 -7.06
C MET A 23 9.27 -21.48 -6.25
N ASN A 24 8.67 -22.18 -5.28
CA ASN A 24 9.38 -23.10 -4.38
C ASN A 24 9.99 -24.32 -5.08
N SER A 25 9.39 -24.80 -6.18
CA SER A 25 9.89 -25.95 -6.94
C SER A 25 11.14 -25.67 -7.77
N ARG A 26 11.58 -24.42 -7.89
CA ARG A 26 12.71 -24.00 -8.74
C ARG A 26 14.09 -24.21 -8.12
N GLY A 27 14.20 -24.59 -6.86
CA GLY A 27 15.49 -24.91 -6.22
C GLY A 27 16.46 -23.72 -6.06
N GLU A 28 16.17 -22.56 -6.63
CA GLU A 28 16.81 -21.30 -6.25
C GLU A 28 16.36 -20.99 -4.83
N THR A 29 17.30 -20.83 -3.90
CA THR A 29 17.02 -20.45 -2.53
C THR A 29 16.26 -19.13 -2.54
N LEU A 30 14.94 -19.20 -2.39
CA LEU A 30 14.03 -18.07 -2.26
C LEU A 30 14.19 -17.40 -0.89
N SER A 31 15.42 -17.24 -0.42
CA SER A 31 15.76 -16.55 0.83
C SER A 31 15.31 -15.08 0.85
N LEU A 32 14.83 -14.57 -0.29
CA LEU A 32 14.26 -13.23 -0.45
C LEU A 32 12.72 -13.18 -0.39
N LEU A 33 12.00 -14.31 -0.44
CA LEU A 33 10.54 -14.31 -0.37
C LEU A 33 10.09 -14.58 1.07
N LYS A 34 9.72 -13.51 1.77
CA LYS A 34 9.06 -13.60 3.07
C LYS A 34 7.57 -13.80 2.84
N GLN A 35 7.06 -15.01 3.11
CA GLN A 35 5.62 -15.24 3.18
C GLN A 35 5.06 -14.47 4.36
N LEU A 36 4.08 -13.59 4.09
CA LEU A 36 3.39 -12.81 5.11
C LEU A 36 2.06 -13.50 5.45
N PHE A 37 1.77 -13.61 6.74
CA PHE A 37 0.54 -14.19 7.28
C PHE A 37 -0.32 -13.10 7.92
N HIS A 38 -1.62 -13.35 8.09
CA HIS A 38 -2.53 -12.41 8.74
C HIS A 38 -2.03 -11.92 10.12
N GLN A 39 -1.30 -12.77 10.84
CA GLN A 39 -0.71 -12.44 12.13
C GLN A 39 0.42 -11.40 12.04
N ASP A 40 1.14 -11.32 10.92
CA ASP A 40 2.17 -10.30 10.69
C ASP A 40 1.57 -8.90 10.61
N PHE A 41 0.31 -8.79 10.16
CA PHE A 41 -0.44 -7.54 10.11
C PHE A 41 -1.11 -7.21 11.46
N LYS A 42 -1.36 -8.20 12.33
CA LYS A 42 -1.91 -7.97 13.68
C LYS A 42 -0.90 -7.36 14.66
N LYS A 43 0.40 -7.53 14.42
CA LYS A 43 1.49 -6.94 15.23
C LYS A 43 1.87 -5.52 14.80
N LEU A 44 1.19 -4.96 13.79
CA LEU A 44 1.39 -3.59 13.42
C LEU A 44 0.80 -2.70 14.53
N ASN A 45 1.66 -2.30 15.47
CA ASN A 45 1.60 -0.99 16.14
C ASN A 45 1.76 0.15 15.11
N ALA A 46 1.19 -0.02 13.92
CA ALA A 46 1.21 0.94 12.86
C ALA A 46 0.32 2.09 13.31
N GLN A 47 0.88 3.28 13.21
CA GLN A 47 0.14 4.51 13.28
C GLN A 47 -1.08 4.44 12.35
N THR A 48 -2.26 4.24 12.92
CA THR A 48 -3.51 4.23 12.18
C THR A 48 -3.98 5.65 11.96
N ILE A 49 -4.52 5.91 10.77
CA ILE A 49 -5.18 7.17 10.43
C ILE A 49 -6.67 6.85 10.31
N SER A 50 -7.48 7.49 11.16
CA SER A 50 -8.93 7.27 11.21
C SER A 50 -9.66 7.84 10.00
N SER A 51 -9.10 8.88 9.37
CA SER A 51 -9.68 9.47 8.16
C SER A 51 -8.61 10.16 7.30
N ILE A 52 -8.70 9.90 6.00
CA ILE A 52 -7.89 10.52 4.95
C ILE A 52 -8.67 11.60 4.18
N ARG A 53 -9.83 12.04 4.66
CA ARG A 53 -10.67 13.01 3.94
C ARG A 53 -9.98 14.39 3.93
N PRO A 54 -9.83 15.05 2.76
CA PRO A 54 -9.26 16.40 2.68
C PRO A 54 -10.14 17.46 3.37
N GLY A 55 -11.45 17.39 3.13
CA GLY A 55 -12.42 18.36 3.58
C GLY A 55 -13.20 17.95 4.84
N LYS A 56 -13.81 18.92 5.51
CA LYS A 56 -14.70 18.68 6.67
C LYS A 56 -16.16 19.03 6.36
N LYS A 57 -16.40 20.08 5.60
CA LYS A 57 -17.73 20.60 5.31
C LYS A 57 -18.33 19.96 4.07
N VAL A 58 -19.63 20.17 3.89
CA VAL A 58 -20.34 19.83 2.65
C VAL A 58 -19.84 20.78 1.56
N GLY A 59 -19.45 20.23 0.41
CA GLY A 59 -18.84 20.98 -0.70
C GLY A 59 -17.31 20.98 -0.70
N ASP A 60 -16.66 20.56 0.39
CA ASP A 60 -15.21 20.36 0.38
C ASP A 60 -14.82 19.06 -0.35
N ALA A 61 -13.58 19.02 -0.85
CA ALA A 61 -12.98 17.85 -1.47
C ALA A 61 -13.08 16.60 -0.58
N THR A 62 -13.43 15.49 -1.23
CA THR A 62 -13.66 14.18 -0.63
C THR A 62 -12.51 13.23 -0.93
N VAL A 63 -12.57 12.01 -0.40
CA VAL A 63 -11.59 10.97 -0.69
C VAL A 63 -11.47 10.66 -2.19
N HIS A 64 -12.55 10.84 -2.95
CA HIS A 64 -12.56 10.56 -4.38
C HIS A 64 -11.77 11.58 -5.19
N ASP A 65 -11.48 12.74 -4.61
CA ASP A 65 -10.75 13.82 -5.26
C ASP A 65 -9.23 13.68 -5.09
N HIS A 66 -8.76 12.68 -4.33
CA HIS A 66 -7.32 12.40 -4.18
C HIS A 66 -6.68 12.01 -5.51
N LYS A 67 -5.57 12.66 -5.84
CA LYS A 67 -4.72 12.30 -6.99
C LYS A 67 -3.51 11.49 -6.60
N ALA A 68 -2.97 11.72 -5.41
CA ALA A 68 -1.90 10.88 -4.88
C ALA A 68 -1.86 10.88 -3.35
N LEU A 69 -1.41 9.75 -2.81
CA LEU A 69 -1.01 9.58 -1.41
C LEU A 69 0.47 9.22 -1.35
N LYS A 70 1.21 9.86 -0.45
CA LYS A 70 2.63 9.60 -0.22
C LYS A 70 2.83 9.21 1.24
N TYR A 71 3.31 7.99 1.44
CA TYR A 71 3.66 7.46 2.76
C TYR A 71 5.15 7.69 3.00
N LEU A 72 5.50 8.42 4.07
CA LEU A 72 6.88 8.69 4.45
C LEU A 72 7.35 7.69 5.55
N PRO A 73 8.66 7.41 5.63
CA PRO A 73 9.20 6.47 6.62
C PRO A 73 9.00 6.88 8.08
N ASP A 74 8.77 8.17 8.34
CA ASP A 74 8.49 8.73 9.67
C ASP A 74 7.03 8.50 10.13
N GLY A 75 6.19 7.91 9.28
CA GLY A 75 4.76 7.68 9.54
C GLY A 75 3.86 8.84 9.10
N THR A 76 4.42 9.88 8.48
CA THR A 76 3.64 10.98 7.89
C THR A 76 2.99 10.52 6.59
N VAL A 77 1.72 10.86 6.41
CA VAL A 77 0.98 10.60 5.17
C VAL A 77 0.62 11.93 4.55
N LEU A 78 1.12 12.15 3.33
CA LEU A 78 0.83 13.34 2.55
C LEU A 78 -0.17 13.02 1.43
N PHE A 79 -0.98 14.00 1.04
CA PHE A 79 -1.95 13.88 -0.05
C PHE A 79 -1.92 15.10 -0.97
N LYS A 80 -2.43 14.94 -2.19
CA LYS A 80 -2.71 16.06 -3.11
C LYS A 80 -4.00 15.84 -3.87
N VAL A 81 -4.72 16.94 -4.13
CA VAL A 81 -6.01 16.97 -4.83
C VAL A 81 -5.85 17.44 -6.28
N SER A 82 -4.84 18.27 -6.55
CA SER A 82 -4.37 18.60 -7.90
C SER A 82 -2.95 18.04 -8.13
N PHE A 83 -2.56 17.87 -9.39
CA PHE A 83 -1.18 17.50 -9.72
C PHE A 83 -0.20 18.65 -9.54
N ASP A 84 -0.69 19.88 -9.69
CA ASP A 84 0.07 21.13 -9.60
C ASP A 84 0.17 21.65 -8.16
N ASP A 85 -0.64 21.11 -7.25
CA ASP A 85 -0.65 21.50 -5.84
C ASP A 85 0.48 20.82 -5.06
N ASP A 86 0.98 21.55 -4.05
CA ASP A 86 1.86 21.00 -3.03
C ASP A 86 1.16 19.90 -2.21
N THR A 87 1.95 18.91 -1.79
CA THR A 87 1.48 17.84 -0.93
C THR A 87 1.19 18.33 0.47
N ARG A 88 0.01 17.99 1.02
CA ARG A 88 -0.46 18.39 2.35
C ARG A 88 -0.49 17.20 3.29
N ASP A 89 -0.24 17.42 4.58
CA ASP A 89 -0.28 16.37 5.60
C ASP A 89 -1.71 16.03 5.98
N VAL A 90 -2.07 14.75 5.86
CA VAL A 90 -3.40 14.24 6.21
C VAL A 90 -3.76 14.59 7.65
N ARG A 91 -2.87 14.39 8.62
CA ARG A 91 -3.19 14.55 10.06
C ARG A 91 -3.48 15.99 10.47
N LYS A 92 -2.79 16.94 9.83
CA LYS A 92 -3.00 18.37 10.09
C LYS A 92 -4.39 18.79 9.63
N GLU A 93 -4.89 18.21 8.55
CA GLU A 93 -6.21 18.49 8.00
C GLU A 93 -7.32 17.76 8.77
N THR A 94 -7.12 16.50 9.22
CA THR A 94 -8.17 15.75 9.91
C THR A 94 -8.51 16.27 11.31
N GLY A 95 -7.57 16.90 12.02
CA GLY A 95 -7.80 17.59 13.31
C GLY A 95 -8.50 16.76 14.42
N LYS A 96 -7.66 16.25 15.34
CA LYS A 96 -7.88 15.53 16.62
C LYS A 96 -7.98 13.99 16.59
N GLY A 97 -7.06 13.36 17.33
CA GLY A 97 -7.18 11.96 17.76
C GLY A 97 -5.90 11.29 18.25
N ALA A 98 -5.10 11.94 19.10
CA ALA A 98 -4.40 11.30 20.22
C ALA A 98 -4.40 12.30 21.38
#